data_AF-A0A2K3MJ65-F1
#
_entry.id   AF-A0A2K3MJ65-F1
#
_cell.length_a   1.000
_cell.length_b   1.000
_cell.length_c   1.000
_cell.angle_alpha   90.00
_cell.angle_beta   90.00
_cell.angle_gamma   90.00
#
_symmetry.space_group_name_H-M   'P 1'
#
loop_
_entity.id
_entity.type
_entity.pdbx_description
1 polymer ?
#
loop_
_entity_poly.entity_id
_entity_poly.type
_entity_poly.pdbx_seq_one_letter_code
_entity_poly.pdbx_strand_id
1 'polypeptide(L)' 'DNVWIKAYKTAIEHHQQQIAGKIVLDVGCGIGLLSILCAQAGASKVYAIDASNIARE' A
#
# COMPACT_ATOMS: atom_id res chain seq x y z
N ASP A 1 -17.86 -2.37 -8.67
CA ASP A 1 -17.14 -1.78 -7.53
C ASP A 1 -16.35 -2.83 -6.77
N ASN A 2 -15.04 -2.67 -6.67
CA ASN A 2 -14.19 -3.60 -5.93
C ASN A 2 -14.28 -3.29 -4.42
N VAL A 3 -15.14 -4.01 -3.71
CA VAL A 3 -15.40 -3.85 -2.26
C VAL A 3 -14.10 -3.86 -1.44
N TRP A 4 -13.15 -4.72 -1.81
CA TRP A 4 -11.85 -4.85 -1.14
C TRP A 4 -10.97 -3.60 -1.32
N ILE A 5 -10.92 -3.00 -2.52
CA ILE A 5 -10.16 -1.75 -2.77
C ILE A 5 -10.70 -0.63 -1.88
N LYS A 6 -12.03 -0.50 -1.80
CA LYS A 6 -12.68 0.52 -0.99
C LYS A 6 -12.36 0.34 0.49
N ALA A 7 -12.38 -0.89 1.00
CA ALA A 7 -12.02 -1.18 2.39
C ALA A 7 -10.58 -0.77 2.71
N TYR A 8 -9.60 -1.15 1.88
CA TYR A 8 -8.20 -0.77 2.09
C TYR A 8 -7.99 0.74 2.02
N LYS A 9 -8.59 1.40 1.03
CA LYS A 9 -8.50 2.85 0.88
C LYS A 9 -9.06 3.57 2.11
N THR A 10 -10.25 3.20 2.56
CA THR A 10 -10.88 3.80 3.75
C THR A 10 -10.05 3.57 5.01
N ALA A 11 -9.47 2.37 5.20
CA ALA A 11 -8.60 2.10 6.34
C ALA A 11 -7.33 2.97 6.32
N ILE A 12 -6.67 3.09 5.16
CA ILE A 12 -5.45 3.89 5.00
C ILE A 12 -5.73 5.38 5.21
N GLU A 13 -6.84 5.90 4.67
CA GLU A 13 -7.26 7.29 4.85
C GLU A 13 -7.59 7.59 6.32
N HIS A 14 -8.33 6.69 6.99
CA HIS A 14 -8.66 6.86 8.42
C HIS A 14 -7.40 6.90 9.30
N HIS A 15 -6.36 6.16 8.93
CA HIS A 15 -5.09 6.08 9.66
C HIS A 15 -3.97 6.89 9.01
N GLN A 16 -4.29 7.85 8.14
CA GLN A 16 -3.30 8.58 7.35
C GLN A 16 -2.22 9.25 8.21
N GLN A 17 -2.59 9.84 9.36
CA GLN A 17 -1.63 10.46 10.28
C GLN A 17 -0.59 9.48 10.84
N GLN A 18 -0.92 8.18 10.88
CA GLN A 18 -0.02 7.13 11.36
C GLN A 18 0.88 6.60 10.24
N ILE A 19 0.63 6.99 8.99
CA ILE A 19 1.37 6.55 7.80
C ILE A 19 2.24 7.70 7.26
N ALA A 20 1.73 8.94 7.30
CA ALA A 20 2.40 10.12 6.78
C ALA A 20 3.81 10.29 7.38
N GLY A 21 4.81 10.49 6.51
CA GLY A 21 6.22 10.64 6.88
C GLY A 21 6.92 9.35 7.31
N LYS A 22 6.24 8.21 7.40
CA LYS A 22 6.84 6.95 7.83
C LYS A 22 7.34 6.10 6.66
N ILE A 23 8.19 5.13 6.99
CA ILE A 23 8.60 4.06 6.08
C ILE A 23 7.62 2.90 6.27
N VAL A 24 7.04 2.40 5.18
CA VAL A 24 6.06 1.30 5.15
C VAL A 24 6.66 0.09 4.44
N LEU A 25 6.36 -1.11 4.93
CA LEU A 25 6.65 -2.38 4.27
C LEU A 25 5.33 -3.06 3.88
N ASP A 26 5.13 -3.32 2.59
CA ASP A 26 3.99 -4.03 2.02
C ASP A 26 4.44 -5.46 1.64
N VAL A 27 3.93 -6.47 2.34
CA VAL A 27 4.34 -7.87 2.20
C VAL A 27 3.27 -8.64 1.42
N GLY A 28 3.67 -9.24 0.29
CA GLY A 28 2.73 -9.86 -0.64
C GLY A 28 1.96 -8.80 -1.43
N CYS A 29 2.66 -7.80 -1.95
CA CYS A 29 2.04 -6.62 -2.54
C CYS A 29 1.26 -6.92 -3.83
N GLY A 30 1.50 -8.06 -4.48
CA GLY A 30 0.96 -8.42 -5.79
C GLY A 30 1.24 -7.32 -6.81
N ILE A 31 0.17 -6.72 -7.32
CA ILE A 31 0.22 -5.58 -8.25
C ILE A 31 0.60 -4.24 -7.59
N GLY A 32 0.83 -4.19 -6.28
CA GLY A 32 1.29 -3.00 -5.56
C GLY A 32 0.19 -2.00 -5.18
N LEU A 33 -1.09 -2.40 -5.14
CA LEU A 33 -2.19 -1.47 -4.84
C LEU A 33 -2.04 -0.82 -3.45
N LEU A 34 -1.81 -1.62 -2.40
CA LEU A 34 -1.64 -1.11 -1.03
C LEU A 34 -0.44 -0.16 -0.95
N SER A 35 0.66 -0.53 -1.63
CA SER A 35 1.84 0.31 -1.73
C SER A 35 1.52 1.70 -2.30
N ILE A 36 0.73 1.78 -3.37
CA ILE A 36 0.31 3.06 -3.95
C ILE A 36 -0.58 3.85 -2.99
N LEU A 37 -1.53 3.19 -2.33
CA LEU A 37 -2.41 3.87 -1.36
C LEU A 37 -1.62 4.43 -0.17
N CYS A 38 -0.64 3.69 0.37
CA CYS A 38 0.24 4.17 1.43
C CYS A 38 1.12 5.35 0.98
N ALA A 39 1.60 5.33 -0.26
CA ALA A 39 2.34 6.46 -0.84
C ALA A 39 1.44 7.71 -0.96
N GLN A 40 0.20 7.55 -1.41
CA GLN A 40 -0.79 8.64 -1.47
C GLN A 40 -1.15 9.19 -0.09
N ALA A 41 -1.18 8.34 0.94
CA ALA A 41 -1.35 8.74 2.33
C ALA A 41 -0.14 9.50 2.90
N GLY A 42 0.94 9.66 2.13
CA GLY A 42 2.11 10.46 2.48
C GLY A 42 3.23 9.66 3.13
N ALA A 43 3.29 8.33 2.97
CA ALA A 43 4.45 7.56 3.39
C ALA A 43 5.73 8.14 2.75
N SER A 44 6.79 8.28 3.54
CA SER A 44 8.08 8.78 3.07
C SER A 44 8.74 7.79 2.09
N LYS A 45 8.55 6.50 2.33
CA LYS A 45 9.03 5.43 1.46
C LYS A 45 8.19 4.17 1.67
N VAL A 46 7.91 3.45 0.60
CA VAL A 46 7.23 2.16 0.67
C VAL A 46 8.14 1.09 0.05
N TYR A 47 8.45 0.05 0.82
CA TYR A 47 9.07 -1.17 0.32
C TYR A 47 7.98 -2.18 0.04
N ALA A 48 7.82 -2.54 -1.23
CA ALA A 48 6.86 -3.54 -1.66
C ALA A 48 7.62 -4.84 -1.97
N ILE A 49 7.29 -5.92 -1.27
CA ILE A 49 7.88 -7.23 -1.50
C ILE A 49 6.80 -8.21 -1.94
N ASP A 50 7.10 -8.97 -2.99
CA ASP A 50 6.25 -10.06 -3.45
C ASP A 50 7.11 -11.27 -3.79
N ALA A 51 6.60 -12.46 -3.47
CA ALA A 51 7.28 -13.72 -3.72
C ALA A 51 6.93 -14.32 -5.10
N SER A 52 5.94 -13.75 -5.79
CA SER A 52 5.57 -14.11 -7.15
C SER A 52 6.50 -13.46 -8.18
N ASN A 53 6.43 -13.95 -9.42
CA ASN A 53 7.17 -13.37 -10.53
C ASN A 53 6.54 -12.09 -11.10
N ILE A 54 5.44 -11.57 -10.53
CA ILE A 54 4.74 -10.38 -11.04
C ILE A 54 5.65 -9.16 -11.13
N ALA A 55 6.61 -9.02 -10.22
CA ALA A 55 7.55 -7.90 -10.22
C ALA A 55 8.73 -8.07 -11.22
N ARG A 56 8.89 -9.24 -11.83
CA ARG A 56 9.99 -9.59 -12.75
C ARG A 56 9.56 -9.77 -14.21
N GLU A 57 8.26 -9.71 -14.48
CA GLU A 57 7.70 -9.60 -15.84
C GLU A 57 7.69 -8.13 -16.28
#